data_AF-A0A1F1ZGM4-F1
#
_entry.id   AF-A0A1F1ZGM4-F1
#
_cell.length_a   1.000
_cell.length_b   1.000
_cell.length_c   1.000
_cell.angle_alpha   90.00
_cell.angle_beta   90.00
_cell.angle_gamma   90.00
#
_symmetry.space_group_name_H-M   'P 1'
#
loop_
_entity.id
_entity.type
_entity.pdbx_description
1 polymer ?
#
loop_
_entity_poly.entity_id
_entity_poly.type
_entity_poly.pdbx_seq_one_letter_code
_entity_poly.pdbx_strand_id
1 'polypeptide(L)'
;MARYQSVDALQNLLAEEIFHQSVSPKKAAGRALGTLVELVTFYMIRDWGLETSLAIERGLPEYGNAEITHNVEFSLHPASVTTSVPIIDRTKTLTPTQILAAARSAGLQVGQKRGNAALLKGNVLRHATVFAEAEGGFWVAHMVGDSADMEITRLKTKPYAMVECKRVGVEQGMKKGPQTIEKAKQGAYVARTVSGLQRVPRSDGSVAAVVKDQKGKLQHYESYYDFLRNAIDQGDVNALANIVLTIGVVSNHGNWFTAETKNKEMRVLAQSYDWLLFFTDDGLAEFIEDVLNGDQDELKATRAAFRANVGRAKGEPTVFTKVQIEAEADRELTEYFAREQPWDRWFNVIAPAPSDVATAREAEADDSLNMLEKAGRYVALAELKKDLHTLKVLHEQEAEQ
;
A
#
# COMPACT_ATOMS: atom_id res chain seq x y z
N MET A 1 -22.51 -19.66 7.55
CA MET A 1 -22.39 -19.05 8.90
C MET A 1 -22.77 -17.57 8.80
N ALA A 2 -23.22 -16.94 9.88
CA ALA A 2 -23.38 -15.49 9.89
C ALA A 2 -21.98 -14.84 9.88
N ARG A 3 -21.69 -13.99 8.90
CA ARG A 3 -20.39 -13.28 8.79
C ARG A 3 -20.21 -12.34 9.98
N TYR A 4 -18.99 -12.25 10.50
CA TYR A 4 -18.65 -11.32 11.58
C TYR A 4 -18.78 -9.88 11.10
N GLN A 5 -19.64 -9.11 11.78
CA GLN A 5 -19.95 -7.72 11.40
C GLN A 5 -18.91 -6.69 11.89
N SER A 6 -17.85 -7.10 12.60
CA SER A 6 -16.84 -6.16 13.08
C SER A 6 -15.46 -6.79 13.24
N VAL A 7 -14.44 -5.96 13.06
CA VAL A 7 -13.03 -6.37 13.23
C VAL A 7 -12.69 -6.76 14.67
N ASP A 8 -13.43 -6.28 15.67
CA ASP A 8 -13.28 -6.73 17.06
C ASP A 8 -13.74 -8.19 17.24
N ALA A 9 -14.81 -8.58 16.57
CA ALA A 9 -15.27 -9.96 16.56
C ALA A 9 -14.26 -10.87 15.84
N LEU A 10 -13.70 -10.41 14.71
CA LEU A 10 -12.60 -11.10 14.01
C LEU A 10 -11.35 -11.20 14.88
N GLN A 11 -10.99 -10.16 15.63
CA GLN A 11 -9.84 -10.20 16.52
C GLN A 11 -10.04 -11.22 17.65
N ASN A 12 -11.25 -11.32 18.21
CA ASN A 12 -11.57 -12.32 19.22
C ASN A 12 -11.57 -13.73 18.60
N LEU A 13 -12.14 -13.92 17.41
CA LEU A 13 -12.08 -15.18 16.66
C LEU A 13 -10.64 -15.64 16.47
N LEU A 14 -9.78 -14.78 15.91
CA LEU A 14 -8.37 -15.07 15.72
C LEU A 14 -7.67 -15.36 17.06
N ALA A 15 -8.01 -14.63 18.12
CA ALA A 15 -7.44 -14.86 19.44
C ALA A 15 -7.83 -16.21 20.03
N GLU A 16 -9.07 -16.66 19.82
CA GLU A 16 -9.62 -17.89 20.37
C GLU A 16 -9.24 -19.13 19.53
N GLU A 17 -9.31 -19.03 18.20
CA GLU A 17 -9.07 -20.18 17.32
C GLU A 17 -7.59 -20.36 17.01
N ILE A 18 -6.88 -19.26 16.77
CA ILE A 18 -5.55 -19.29 16.17
C ILE A 18 -4.48 -18.98 17.22
N PHE A 19 -4.61 -17.87 17.94
CA PHE A 19 -3.57 -17.37 18.85
C PHE A 19 -3.75 -17.77 20.32
N HIS A 20 -4.62 -18.74 20.63
CA HIS A 20 -4.98 -19.11 22.01
C HIS A 20 -3.80 -19.57 22.86
N GLN A 21 -2.74 -20.11 22.24
CA GLN A 21 -1.52 -20.56 22.91
C GLN A 21 -0.49 -19.45 23.15
N SER A 22 -0.69 -18.26 22.57
CA SER A 22 0.24 -17.16 22.73
C SER A 22 0.10 -16.50 24.10
N VAL A 23 1.17 -15.87 24.59
CA VAL A 23 1.19 -15.16 25.90
C VAL A 23 0.16 -14.04 25.97
N SER A 24 -0.21 -13.45 24.83
CA SER A 24 -1.22 -12.40 24.73
C SER A 24 -2.02 -12.58 23.43
N PRO A 25 -3.01 -13.49 23.41
CA PRO A 25 -3.76 -13.88 22.20
C PRO A 25 -4.37 -12.69 21.47
N LYS A 26 -5.06 -11.81 22.19
CA LYS A 26 -5.68 -10.61 21.62
C LYS A 26 -4.66 -9.66 20.99
N LYS A 27 -3.49 -9.46 21.63
CA LYS A 27 -2.43 -8.60 21.08
C LYS A 27 -1.76 -9.24 19.86
N ALA A 28 -1.66 -10.56 19.82
CA ALA A 28 -1.14 -11.30 18.67
C ALA A 28 -2.12 -11.21 17.48
N ALA A 29 -3.41 -11.47 17.71
CA ALA A 29 -4.47 -11.29 16.72
C ALA A 29 -4.50 -9.85 16.18
N GLY A 30 -4.39 -8.84 17.05
CA GLY A 30 -4.35 -7.44 16.62
C GLY A 30 -3.15 -7.09 15.75
N ARG A 31 -1.97 -7.67 16.00
CA ARG A 31 -0.81 -7.52 15.11
C ARG A 31 -1.03 -8.22 13.78
N ALA A 32 -1.58 -9.43 13.81
CA ALA A 32 -1.89 -10.19 12.60
C ALA A 32 -2.80 -9.39 11.67
N LEU A 33 -3.86 -8.77 12.21
CA LEU A 33 -4.78 -7.92 11.43
C LEU A 33 -4.06 -6.75 10.74
N GLY A 34 -3.10 -6.09 11.41
CA GLY A 34 -2.27 -5.07 10.76
C GLY A 34 -1.46 -5.64 9.58
N THR A 35 -0.86 -6.80 9.78
CA THR A 35 -0.14 -7.53 8.72
C THR A 35 -1.05 -7.94 7.57
N LEU A 36 -2.33 -8.26 7.82
CA LEU A 36 -3.29 -8.57 6.76
C LEU A 36 -3.61 -7.33 5.91
N VAL A 37 -3.78 -6.16 6.52
CA VAL A 37 -3.98 -4.90 5.76
C VAL A 37 -2.79 -4.65 4.81
N GLU A 38 -1.57 -4.82 5.33
CA GLU A 38 -0.34 -4.68 4.56
C GLU A 38 -0.26 -5.71 3.41
N LEU A 39 -0.58 -6.98 3.68
CA LEU A 39 -0.52 -8.06 2.70
C LEU A 39 -1.57 -7.89 1.59
N VAL A 40 -2.81 -7.59 1.94
CA VAL A 40 -3.88 -7.34 0.95
C VAL A 40 -3.53 -6.13 0.08
N THR A 41 -2.95 -5.07 0.68
CA THR A 41 -2.48 -3.90 -0.08
C THR A 41 -1.37 -4.28 -1.07
N PHE A 42 -0.45 -5.16 -0.68
CA PHE A 42 0.56 -5.70 -1.59
C PHE A 42 -0.07 -6.41 -2.79
N TYR A 43 -1.04 -7.30 -2.57
CA TYR A 43 -1.70 -8.02 -3.68
C TYR A 43 -2.54 -7.09 -4.56
N MET A 44 -3.12 -6.03 -4.02
CA MET A 44 -3.77 -4.98 -4.82
C MET A 44 -2.76 -4.29 -5.75
N ILE A 45 -1.58 -3.92 -5.25
CA ILE A 45 -0.49 -3.32 -6.06
C ILE A 45 -0.02 -4.30 -7.15
N ARG A 46 0.10 -5.60 -6.82
CA ARG A 46 0.47 -6.66 -7.76
C ARG A 46 -0.57 -6.84 -8.85
N ASP A 47 -1.86 -6.96 -8.50
CA ASP A 47 -2.97 -7.09 -9.46
C ASP A 47 -3.08 -5.87 -10.37
N TRP A 48 -2.69 -4.69 -9.88
CA TRP A 48 -2.58 -3.49 -10.71
C TRP A 48 -1.33 -3.46 -11.60
N GLY A 49 -0.48 -4.49 -11.59
CA GLY A 49 0.71 -4.54 -12.46
C GLY A 49 1.78 -3.51 -12.09
N LEU A 50 1.82 -3.08 -10.83
CA LEU A 50 2.77 -2.08 -10.33
C LEU A 50 3.93 -2.71 -9.54
N GLU A 51 3.99 -4.04 -9.45
CA GLU A 51 5.04 -4.78 -8.72
C GLU A 51 6.46 -4.46 -9.22
N THR A 52 6.63 -4.27 -10.53
CA THR A 52 7.92 -3.87 -11.13
C THR A 52 8.42 -2.51 -10.66
N SER A 53 7.53 -1.63 -10.20
CA SER A 53 7.87 -0.31 -9.65
C SER A 53 8.07 -0.35 -8.12
N LEU A 54 7.86 -1.49 -7.47
CA LEU A 54 7.68 -1.57 -6.03
C LEU A 54 9.01 -1.66 -5.25
N ALA A 55 9.13 -0.86 -4.20
CA ALA A 55 10.07 -1.06 -3.12
C ALA A 55 9.32 -1.19 -1.79
N ILE A 56 9.67 -2.23 -1.02
CA ILE A 56 9.01 -2.59 0.26
C ILE A 56 9.92 -2.21 1.42
N GLU A 57 9.39 -1.52 2.43
CA GLU A 57 10.12 -1.10 3.65
C GLU A 57 11.44 -0.34 3.38
N ARG A 58 11.50 0.42 2.27
CA ARG A 58 12.66 1.24 1.93
C ARG A 58 12.52 2.64 2.54
N GLY A 59 13.61 3.16 3.08
CA GLY A 59 13.67 4.53 3.60
C GLY A 59 13.39 5.56 2.51
N LEU A 60 12.44 6.46 2.78
CA LEU A 60 12.04 7.57 1.93
C LEU A 60 12.44 8.90 2.62
N PRO A 61 13.33 9.70 2.04
CA PRO A 61 13.72 10.99 2.60
C PRO A 61 12.58 12.02 2.56
N GLU A 62 12.59 12.96 3.50
CA GLU A 62 11.74 14.16 3.43
C GLU A 62 12.15 15.04 2.24
N TYR A 63 11.17 15.72 1.65
CA TYR A 63 11.41 16.63 0.55
C TYR A 63 12.32 17.78 1.00
N GLY A 64 13.46 17.92 0.32
CA GLY A 64 14.47 18.93 0.63
C GLY A 64 15.36 18.61 1.84
N ASN A 65 15.21 17.44 2.48
CA ASN A 65 16.08 17.00 3.56
C ASN A 65 16.37 15.49 3.51
N ALA A 66 17.47 15.13 2.84
CA ALA A 66 17.87 13.73 2.67
C ALA A 66 18.38 13.04 3.95
N GLU A 67 18.68 13.80 5.02
CA GLU A 67 19.14 13.24 6.30
C GLU A 67 17.99 12.69 7.16
N ILE A 68 16.75 13.14 6.90
CA ILE A 68 15.56 12.66 7.59
C ILE A 68 14.86 11.65 6.69
N THR A 69 14.95 10.37 7.05
CA THR A 69 14.37 9.27 6.28
C THR A 69 13.31 8.51 7.08
N HIS A 70 12.22 8.14 6.41
CA HIS A 70 11.10 7.39 6.98
C HIS A 70 10.99 6.02 6.31
N ASN A 71 10.85 4.95 7.09
CA ASN A 71 10.53 3.65 6.50
C ASN A 71 9.04 3.62 6.17
N VAL A 72 8.74 3.59 4.88
CA VAL A 72 7.36 3.49 4.39
C VAL A 72 7.03 2.05 4.02
N GLU A 73 5.76 1.65 4.14
CA GLU A 73 5.35 0.26 3.85
C GLU A 73 5.68 -0.10 2.39
N PHE A 74 5.26 0.77 1.47
CA PHE A 74 5.53 0.65 0.04
C PHE A 74 5.88 2.00 -0.59
N SER A 75 6.73 1.97 -1.60
CA SER A 75 6.97 3.10 -2.50
C SER A 75 7.03 2.61 -3.93
N LEU A 76 6.48 3.40 -4.85
CA LEU A 76 6.46 3.10 -6.28
C LEU A 76 7.40 4.05 -7.01
N HIS A 77 8.38 3.47 -7.69
CA HIS A 77 9.46 4.17 -8.36
C HIS A 77 9.40 3.93 -9.86
N PRO A 78 9.79 4.92 -10.69
CA PRO A 78 9.91 4.73 -12.12
C PRO A 78 10.95 3.65 -12.44
N ALA A 79 10.60 2.71 -13.30
CA ALA A 79 11.53 1.72 -13.81
C ALA A 79 12.32 2.31 -14.99
N SER A 80 13.65 2.23 -14.94
CA SER A 80 14.52 2.65 -16.04
C SER A 80 14.96 1.49 -16.93
N VAL A 81 14.99 0.28 -16.36
CA VAL A 81 15.32 -0.96 -17.06
C VAL A 81 14.60 -2.08 -16.34
N THR A 82 13.90 -2.95 -17.08
CA THR A 82 13.35 -4.21 -16.57
C THR A 82 13.79 -5.34 -17.47
N THR A 83 14.19 -6.47 -16.89
CA THR A 83 14.63 -7.65 -17.63
C THR A 83 14.20 -8.90 -16.91
N SER A 84 13.60 -9.83 -17.66
CA SER A 84 13.29 -11.18 -17.17
C SER A 84 14.57 -12.02 -17.21
N VAL A 85 14.88 -12.67 -16.09
CA VAL A 85 16.06 -13.52 -15.94
C VAL A 85 15.62 -14.90 -15.44
N PRO A 86 15.96 -15.98 -16.16
CA PRO A 86 15.52 -17.32 -15.79
C PRO A 86 16.15 -17.77 -14.48
N ILE A 87 15.33 -18.39 -13.64
CA ILE A 87 15.74 -19.02 -12.39
C ILE A 87 16.15 -20.45 -12.71
N ILE A 88 17.46 -20.70 -12.68
CA ILE A 88 18.05 -22.00 -13.03
C ILE A 88 17.53 -23.12 -12.11
N ASP A 89 17.31 -22.83 -10.84
CA ASP A 89 16.90 -23.82 -9.84
C ASP A 89 16.15 -23.18 -8.67
N ARG A 90 14.82 -23.31 -8.65
CA ARG A 90 13.93 -22.81 -7.57
C ARG A 90 14.04 -23.60 -6.26
N THR A 91 14.75 -24.73 -6.24
CA THR A 91 15.02 -25.47 -4.98
C THR A 91 16.18 -24.87 -4.19
N LYS A 92 17.00 -24.03 -4.85
CA LYS A 92 18.14 -23.36 -4.22
C LYS A 92 17.75 -22.00 -3.65
N THR A 93 18.52 -21.58 -2.66
CA THR A 93 18.44 -20.19 -2.17
C THR A 93 18.90 -19.24 -3.27
N LEU A 94 18.15 -18.17 -3.51
CA LEU A 94 18.47 -17.08 -4.43
C LEU A 94 18.94 -15.87 -3.62
N THR A 95 20.24 -15.81 -3.35
CA THR A 95 20.86 -14.71 -2.61
C THR A 95 21.12 -13.49 -3.51
N PRO A 96 21.27 -12.28 -2.93
CA PRO A 96 21.67 -11.09 -3.69
C PRO A 96 22.94 -11.27 -4.53
N THR A 97 23.89 -12.10 -4.08
CA THR A 97 25.11 -12.42 -4.85
C THR A 97 24.80 -13.19 -6.13
N GLN A 98 23.91 -14.19 -6.06
CA GLN A 98 23.50 -14.97 -7.23
C GLN A 98 22.68 -14.14 -8.21
N ILE A 99 21.78 -13.30 -7.70
CA ILE A 99 20.96 -12.37 -8.51
C ILE A 99 21.87 -11.38 -9.24
N LEU A 100 22.85 -10.79 -8.55
CA LEU A 100 23.84 -9.88 -9.16
C LEU A 100 24.64 -10.57 -10.28
N ALA A 101 25.06 -11.82 -10.07
CA ALA A 101 25.77 -12.58 -11.10
C ALA A 101 24.87 -12.86 -12.32
N ALA A 102 23.62 -13.27 -12.10
CA ALA A 102 22.66 -13.51 -13.16
C ALA A 102 22.33 -12.24 -13.96
N ALA A 103 22.17 -11.09 -13.28
CA ALA A 103 21.98 -9.79 -13.91
C ALA A 103 23.14 -9.40 -14.84
N ARG A 104 24.39 -9.60 -14.39
CA ARG A 104 25.58 -9.34 -15.20
C ARG A 104 25.69 -10.27 -16.40
N SER A 105 25.37 -11.55 -16.22
CA SER A 105 25.31 -12.52 -17.32
C SER A 105 24.23 -12.16 -18.36
N ALA A 106 23.13 -11.52 -17.93
CA ALA A 106 22.11 -10.96 -18.81
C ALA A 106 22.52 -9.62 -19.47
N GLY A 107 23.75 -9.15 -19.26
CA GLY A 107 24.27 -7.92 -19.87
C GLY A 107 23.95 -6.63 -19.12
N LEU A 108 23.34 -6.71 -17.93
CA LEU A 108 22.98 -5.53 -17.16
C LEU A 108 24.20 -4.89 -16.47
N GLN A 109 24.33 -3.57 -16.62
CA GLN A 109 25.32 -2.76 -15.91
C GLN A 109 24.83 -2.47 -14.48
N VAL A 110 24.90 -3.48 -13.64
CA VAL A 110 24.50 -3.41 -12.23
C VAL A 110 25.63 -2.83 -11.37
N GLY A 111 25.25 -1.95 -10.44
CA GLY A 111 26.20 -1.27 -9.56
C GLY A 111 26.73 -2.15 -8.42
N GLN A 112 26.95 -1.54 -7.26
CA GLN A 112 27.52 -2.23 -6.10
C GLN A 112 26.48 -3.08 -5.39
N LYS A 113 26.87 -4.29 -4.98
CA LYS A 113 25.99 -5.20 -4.22
C LYS A 113 25.48 -4.48 -2.96
N ARG A 114 24.19 -4.62 -2.68
CA ARG A 114 23.57 -4.23 -1.41
C ARG A 114 22.64 -5.32 -0.91
N GLY A 115 22.45 -5.37 0.40
CA GLY A 115 21.53 -6.29 1.04
C GLY A 115 22.06 -7.72 1.14
N ASN A 116 21.47 -8.47 2.07
CA ASN A 116 21.77 -9.89 2.31
C ASN A 116 20.50 -10.76 2.33
N ALA A 117 19.33 -10.14 2.18
CA ALA A 117 18.05 -10.86 2.17
C ALA A 117 17.94 -11.65 0.86
N ALA A 118 17.72 -12.95 0.96
CA ALA A 118 17.49 -13.79 -0.21
C ALA A 118 16.08 -13.53 -0.77
N LEU A 119 15.95 -13.58 -2.09
CA LEU A 119 14.67 -13.53 -2.79
C LEU A 119 13.88 -14.83 -2.57
N LEU A 120 14.59 -15.96 -2.48
CA LEU A 120 14.04 -17.27 -2.20
C LEU A 120 14.97 -18.01 -1.24
N LYS A 121 14.44 -18.60 -0.17
CA LYS A 121 15.19 -19.41 0.80
C LYS A 121 14.35 -20.62 1.22
N GLY A 122 14.68 -21.79 0.66
CA GLY A 122 13.83 -22.96 0.80
C GLY A 122 12.49 -22.71 0.10
N ASN A 123 11.38 -22.89 0.81
CA ASN A 123 10.04 -22.58 0.30
C ASN A 123 9.58 -21.14 0.63
N VAL A 124 10.42 -20.31 1.27
CA VAL A 124 10.06 -18.93 1.63
C VAL A 124 10.49 -17.97 0.54
N LEU A 125 9.50 -17.30 -0.04
CA LEU A 125 9.64 -16.24 -1.04
C LEU A 125 9.68 -14.88 -0.34
N ARG A 126 10.56 -13.99 -0.80
CA ARG A 126 10.48 -12.56 -0.50
C ARG A 126 9.87 -11.87 -1.73
N HIS A 127 8.84 -11.05 -1.54
CA HIS A 127 8.16 -10.40 -2.68
C HIS A 127 9.11 -9.50 -3.48
N ALA A 128 10.03 -8.82 -2.81
CA ALA A 128 11.05 -8.00 -3.44
C ALA A 128 12.37 -8.00 -2.65
N THR A 129 13.48 -7.99 -3.37
CA THR A 129 14.84 -7.88 -2.82
C THR A 129 15.63 -6.79 -3.52
N VAL A 130 16.01 -5.74 -2.78
CA VAL A 130 17.06 -4.83 -3.22
C VAL A 130 18.40 -5.58 -3.17
N PHE A 131 19.06 -5.75 -4.30
CA PHE A 131 20.32 -6.48 -4.40
C PHE A 131 21.52 -5.63 -4.83
N ALA A 132 21.30 -4.42 -5.36
CA ALA A 132 22.36 -3.49 -5.71
C ALA A 132 21.91 -2.01 -5.64
N GLU A 133 22.87 -1.11 -5.50
CA GLU A 133 22.69 0.35 -5.65
C GLU A 133 23.47 0.87 -6.85
N ALA A 134 22.96 1.92 -7.46
CA ALA A 134 23.63 2.67 -8.51
C ALA A 134 23.44 4.17 -8.28
N GLU A 135 24.17 5.00 -9.02
CA GLU A 135 23.90 6.43 -9.00
C GLU A 135 22.47 6.69 -9.52
N GLY A 136 21.73 7.53 -8.81
CA GLY A 136 20.34 7.90 -9.14
C GLY A 136 19.29 6.79 -8.98
N GLY A 137 19.65 5.60 -8.48
CA GLY A 137 18.69 4.50 -8.35
C GLY A 137 19.22 3.23 -7.70
N PHE A 138 18.41 2.19 -7.71
CA PHE A 138 18.73 0.91 -7.08
C PHE A 138 18.10 -0.24 -7.87
N TRP A 139 18.63 -1.43 -7.66
CA TRP A 139 18.18 -2.63 -8.35
C TRP A 139 17.38 -3.53 -7.42
N VAL A 140 16.20 -3.91 -7.88
CA VAL A 140 15.29 -4.82 -7.20
C VAL A 140 15.11 -6.06 -8.06
N ALA A 141 15.03 -7.20 -7.41
CA ALA A 141 14.53 -8.42 -8.01
C ALA A 141 13.21 -8.81 -7.34
N HIS A 142 12.23 -9.19 -8.14
CA HIS A 142 10.95 -9.74 -7.71
C HIS A 142 10.64 -11.02 -8.47
N MET A 143 9.75 -11.81 -7.88
CA MET A 143 9.35 -13.10 -8.41
C MET A 143 8.03 -12.91 -9.13
N VAL A 144 7.96 -13.30 -10.40
CA VAL A 144 6.75 -13.10 -11.21
C VAL A 144 5.83 -14.31 -11.03
N GLY A 145 5.10 -14.35 -9.92
CA GLY A 145 4.24 -15.48 -9.56
C GLY A 145 4.95 -16.84 -9.73
N ASP A 146 4.35 -17.74 -10.51
CA ASP A 146 4.89 -19.06 -10.83
C ASP A 146 5.90 -19.11 -11.98
N SER A 147 6.25 -17.95 -12.56
CA SER A 147 7.18 -17.88 -13.68
C SER A 147 8.48 -18.59 -13.35
N ALA A 148 9.06 -19.26 -14.34
CA ALA A 148 10.43 -19.77 -14.24
C ALA A 148 11.46 -18.63 -14.12
N ASP A 149 11.03 -17.38 -14.23
CA ASP A 149 11.88 -16.20 -14.24
C ASP A 149 11.67 -15.32 -13.00
N MET A 150 12.74 -14.60 -12.66
CA MET A 150 12.67 -13.42 -11.81
C MET A 150 12.76 -12.19 -12.70
N GLU A 151 12.05 -11.13 -12.34
CA GLU A 151 12.22 -9.84 -12.98
C GLU A 151 13.24 -9.02 -12.20
N ILE A 152 14.20 -8.47 -12.94
CA ILE A 152 15.23 -7.57 -12.42
C ILE A 152 14.93 -6.18 -12.94
N THR A 153 14.71 -5.23 -12.03
CA THR A 153 14.36 -3.85 -12.38
C THR A 153 15.29 -2.84 -11.73
N ARG A 154 15.73 -1.83 -12.49
CA ARG A 154 16.40 -0.64 -11.97
C ARG A 154 15.37 0.45 -11.70
N LEU A 155 15.16 0.75 -10.43
CA LEU A 155 14.28 1.80 -9.95
C LEU A 155 15.07 3.10 -9.73
N LYS A 156 14.47 4.25 -10.10
CA LYS A 156 15.02 5.56 -9.70
C LYS A 156 14.90 5.75 -8.17
N THR A 157 15.70 6.62 -7.58
CA THR A 157 15.65 6.89 -6.14
C THR A 157 14.36 7.60 -5.70
N LYS A 158 13.82 8.46 -6.57
CA LYS A 158 12.63 9.26 -6.27
C LYS A 158 11.37 8.49 -6.67
N PRO A 159 10.46 8.20 -5.73
CA PRO A 159 9.19 7.57 -6.06
C PRO A 159 8.23 8.56 -6.70
N TYR A 160 7.30 8.06 -7.50
CA TYR A 160 6.12 8.82 -7.92
C TYR A 160 4.94 8.63 -6.96
N ALA A 161 4.95 7.57 -6.13
CA ALA A 161 3.96 7.37 -5.09
C ALA A 161 4.50 6.65 -3.84
N MET A 162 3.86 6.85 -2.71
CA MET A 162 4.07 6.09 -1.47
C MET A 162 2.75 5.55 -0.93
N VAL A 163 2.80 4.40 -0.26
CA VAL A 163 1.64 3.78 0.39
C VAL A 163 1.95 3.46 1.85
N GLU A 164 1.07 3.90 2.74
CA GLU A 164 1.14 3.67 4.19
C GLU A 164 -0.08 2.92 4.67
N CYS A 165 0.14 1.75 5.28
CA CYS A 165 -0.92 0.91 5.83
C CYS A 165 -1.01 1.14 7.34
N LYS A 166 -2.19 1.48 7.85
CA LYS A 166 -2.40 1.68 9.29
C LYS A 166 -3.76 1.16 9.75
N ARG A 167 -3.72 0.26 10.70
CA ARG A 167 -4.87 -0.17 11.47
C ARG A 167 -5.29 0.94 12.44
N VAL A 168 -6.55 1.37 12.46
CA VAL A 168 -7.06 2.44 13.35
C VAL A 168 -8.29 1.98 14.13
N GLY A 169 -8.48 2.45 15.37
CA GLY A 169 -9.69 2.15 16.16
C GLY A 169 -9.45 1.65 17.59
N VAL A 170 -10.45 1.78 18.47
CA VAL A 170 -10.34 1.63 19.94
C VAL A 170 -10.26 0.17 20.36
N GLU A 171 -9.20 -0.18 21.07
CA GLU A 171 -9.09 -1.50 21.69
C GLU A 171 -10.01 -1.57 22.92
N GLN A 172 -10.85 -2.61 22.99
CA GLN A 172 -11.78 -2.85 24.10
C GLN A 172 -11.06 -2.77 25.46
N GLY A 173 -11.50 -1.84 26.32
CA GLY A 173 -10.94 -1.60 27.66
C GLY A 173 -10.01 -0.37 27.79
N MET A 174 -9.67 0.29 26.68
CA MET A 174 -8.88 1.54 26.70
C MET A 174 -9.77 2.77 26.53
N LYS A 175 -9.70 3.71 27.50
CA LYS A 175 -10.43 5.01 27.45
C LYS A 175 -9.68 6.13 26.73
N LYS A 176 -8.36 6.01 26.58
CA LYS A 176 -7.53 6.94 25.80
C LYS A 176 -7.39 6.37 24.39
N GLY A 177 -7.36 7.25 23.39
CA GLY A 177 -7.19 6.87 22.00
C GLY A 177 -6.09 5.81 21.85
N PRO A 178 -6.34 4.75 21.08
CA PRO A 178 -5.45 3.60 20.97
C PRO A 178 -4.07 4.04 20.46
N GLN A 179 -2.96 3.40 20.86
CA GLN A 179 -1.62 3.69 20.30
C GLN A 179 -1.58 3.67 18.76
N THR A 180 -2.54 2.97 18.14
CA THR A 180 -2.75 2.90 16.69
C THR A 180 -3.04 4.25 16.05
N ILE A 181 -3.76 5.17 16.73
CA ILE A 181 -4.00 6.51 16.16
C ILE A 181 -2.73 7.35 16.10
N GLU A 182 -1.90 7.28 17.13
CA GLU A 182 -0.62 8.02 17.14
C GLU A 182 0.30 7.53 16.03
N LYS A 183 0.29 6.22 15.74
CA LYS A 183 1.00 5.66 14.58
C LYS A 183 0.41 6.12 13.24
N ALA A 184 -0.91 6.24 13.13
CA ALA A 184 -1.54 6.77 11.93
C ALA A 184 -1.21 8.25 11.71
N LYS A 185 -1.14 9.04 12.78
CA LYS A 185 -0.67 10.45 12.73
C LYS A 185 0.80 10.56 12.32
N GLN A 186 1.65 9.62 12.72
CA GLN A 186 3.03 9.55 12.24
C GLN A 186 3.08 9.31 10.73
N GLY A 187 2.30 8.36 10.21
CA GLY A 187 2.17 8.16 8.76
C GLY A 187 1.67 9.42 8.03
N ALA A 188 0.69 10.11 8.62
CA ALA A 188 0.19 11.39 8.10
C ALA A 188 1.25 12.51 8.09
N TYR A 189 2.14 12.53 9.09
CA TYR A 189 3.30 13.44 9.08
C TYR A 189 4.22 13.12 7.88
N VAL A 190 4.57 11.84 7.69
CA VAL A 190 5.41 11.40 6.56
C VAL A 190 4.78 11.80 5.22
N ALA A 191 3.49 11.53 5.03
CA ALA A 191 2.78 11.89 3.80
C ALA A 191 2.91 13.40 3.47
N ARG A 192 2.90 14.27 4.48
CA ARG A 192 3.02 15.72 4.28
C ARG A 192 4.44 16.19 4.00
N THR A 193 5.46 15.43 4.39
CA THR A 193 6.86 15.88 4.30
C THR A 193 7.62 15.28 3.14
N VAL A 194 7.21 14.14 2.58
CA VAL A 194 7.95 13.51 1.47
C VAL A 194 7.67 14.12 0.09
N SER A 195 6.55 14.83 -0.06
CA SER A 195 6.13 15.44 -1.32
C SER A 195 6.51 16.92 -1.39
N GLY A 196 6.97 17.39 -2.55
CA GLY A 196 7.23 18.81 -2.80
C GLY A 196 5.95 19.64 -2.98
N LEU A 197 4.79 19.00 -3.10
CA LEU A 197 3.49 19.66 -3.13
C LEU A 197 2.96 19.86 -1.69
N GLN A 198 2.82 21.11 -1.30
CA GLN A 198 2.45 21.52 0.06
C GLN A 198 1.01 22.04 0.12
N ARG A 199 0.27 21.56 1.13
CA ARG A 199 -1.10 21.99 1.44
C ARG A 199 -1.10 23.23 2.32
N VAL A 200 -1.84 24.27 1.93
CA VAL A 200 -2.03 25.49 2.73
C VAL A 200 -3.52 25.65 3.04
N PRO A 201 -3.96 25.31 4.27
CA PRO A 201 -5.34 25.54 4.70
C PRO A 201 -5.65 27.04 4.74
N ARG A 202 -6.82 27.42 4.23
CA ARG A 202 -7.30 28.80 4.22
C ARG A 202 -8.41 29.01 5.26
N SER A 203 -8.66 30.26 5.60
CA SER A 203 -9.67 30.64 6.60
C SER A 203 -11.11 30.27 6.20
N ASP A 204 -11.36 30.08 4.91
CA ASP A 204 -12.64 29.64 4.35
C ASP A 204 -12.79 28.11 4.33
N GLY A 205 -11.79 27.37 4.81
CA GLY A 205 -11.76 25.90 4.81
C GLY A 205 -11.26 25.27 3.50
N SER A 206 -10.99 26.05 2.46
CA SER A 206 -10.36 25.57 1.23
C SER A 206 -8.87 25.29 1.45
N VAL A 207 -8.25 24.56 0.51
CA VAL A 207 -6.83 24.20 0.58
C VAL A 207 -6.13 24.65 -0.69
N ALA A 208 -5.21 25.60 -0.55
CA ALA A 208 -4.32 26.03 -1.62
C ALA A 208 -3.11 25.09 -1.75
N ALA A 209 -2.46 25.13 -2.91
CA ALA A 209 -1.22 24.40 -3.18
C ALA A 209 -0.02 25.35 -3.30
N VAL A 210 1.12 24.90 -2.77
CA VAL A 210 2.43 25.49 -3.01
C VAL A 210 3.37 24.40 -3.50
N VAL A 211 4.06 24.65 -4.61
CA VAL A 211 5.03 23.71 -5.19
C VAL A 211 6.19 24.47 -5.80
N LYS A 212 7.38 23.89 -5.75
CA LYS A 212 8.58 24.44 -6.38
C LYS A 212 8.69 23.89 -7.81
N ASP A 213 8.75 24.78 -8.79
CA ASP A 213 8.98 24.38 -10.18
C ASP A 213 10.44 23.91 -10.41
N GLN A 214 10.72 23.39 -11.61
CA GLN A 214 12.06 22.91 -11.96
C GLN A 214 13.14 24.01 -11.97
N LYS A 215 12.76 25.29 -12.15
CA LYS A 215 13.67 26.44 -12.04
C LYS A 215 13.91 26.86 -10.60
N GLY A 216 13.24 26.20 -9.67
CA GLY A 216 13.35 26.42 -8.26
C GLY A 216 12.50 27.56 -7.71
N LYS A 217 11.57 28.09 -8.50
CA LYS A 217 10.66 29.15 -8.06
C LYS A 217 9.42 28.54 -7.39
N LEU A 218 8.99 29.14 -6.29
CA LEU A 218 7.73 28.78 -5.63
C LEU A 218 6.54 29.28 -6.46
N GLN A 219 5.63 28.36 -6.74
CA GLN A 219 4.37 28.60 -7.43
C GLN A 219 3.22 28.37 -6.45
N HIS A 220 2.17 29.17 -6.61
CA HIS A 220 0.98 29.16 -5.76
C HIS A 220 -0.25 28.86 -6.61
N TYR A 221 -1.12 27.99 -6.11
CA TYR A 221 -2.37 27.63 -6.77
C TYR A 221 -3.52 27.73 -5.77
N GLU A 222 -4.64 28.30 -6.19
CA GLU A 222 -5.81 28.53 -5.33
C GLU A 222 -6.41 27.24 -4.78
N SER A 223 -6.32 26.15 -5.55
CA SER A 223 -6.87 24.84 -5.22
C SER A 223 -5.80 23.76 -5.36
N TYR A 224 -5.56 23.05 -4.26
CA TYR A 224 -4.64 21.92 -4.20
C TYR A 224 -5.09 20.78 -5.11
N TYR A 225 -6.38 20.43 -5.04
CA TYR A 225 -6.93 19.29 -5.75
C TYR A 225 -7.01 19.55 -7.25
N ASP A 226 -7.43 20.76 -7.66
CA ASP A 226 -7.46 21.11 -9.08
C ASP A 226 -6.05 21.14 -9.68
N PHE A 227 -5.06 21.66 -8.94
CA PHE A 227 -3.67 21.61 -9.39
C PHE A 227 -3.19 20.17 -9.61
N LEU A 228 -3.35 19.30 -8.60
CA LEU A 228 -2.88 17.91 -8.68
C LEU A 228 -3.60 17.13 -9.78
N ARG A 229 -4.93 17.22 -9.85
CA ARG A 229 -5.75 16.54 -10.87
C ARG A 229 -5.37 17.00 -12.28
N ASN A 230 -5.28 18.32 -12.50
CA ASN A 230 -4.88 18.86 -13.80
C ASN A 230 -3.47 18.43 -14.20
N ALA A 231 -2.51 18.44 -13.25
CA ALA A 231 -1.15 18.00 -13.53
C ALA A 231 -1.09 16.53 -13.99
N ILE A 232 -1.86 15.65 -13.33
CA ILE A 232 -1.96 14.23 -13.71
C ILE A 232 -2.69 14.07 -15.05
N ASP A 233 -3.87 14.69 -15.23
CA ASP A 233 -4.69 14.53 -16.44
C ASP A 233 -4.02 15.08 -17.71
N GLN A 234 -3.26 16.17 -17.57
CA GLN A 234 -2.53 16.78 -18.68
C GLN A 234 -1.15 16.14 -18.91
N GLY A 235 -0.73 15.26 -18.00
CA GLY A 235 0.61 14.68 -18.04
C GLY A 235 1.73 15.72 -17.92
N ASP A 236 1.54 16.74 -17.08
CA ASP A 236 2.54 17.80 -16.89
C ASP A 236 3.70 17.28 -16.02
N VAL A 237 4.66 16.63 -16.69
CA VAL A 237 5.88 16.09 -16.06
C VAL A 237 6.63 17.15 -15.25
N ASN A 238 6.63 18.40 -15.72
CA ASN A 238 7.36 19.48 -15.02
C ASN A 238 6.68 19.86 -13.71
N ALA A 239 5.34 19.90 -13.68
CA ALA A 239 4.58 20.09 -12.45
C ALA A 239 4.71 18.91 -11.49
N LEU A 240 4.75 17.69 -12.02
CA LEU A 240 4.81 16.44 -11.24
C LEU A 240 6.23 16.08 -10.78
N ALA A 241 7.27 16.68 -11.35
CA ALA A 241 8.67 16.33 -11.09
C ALA A 241 9.05 16.31 -9.61
N ASN A 242 8.40 17.13 -8.78
CA ASN A 242 8.65 17.25 -7.33
C ASN A 242 7.58 16.62 -6.44
N ILE A 243 6.63 15.91 -7.02
CA ILE A 243 5.45 15.41 -6.32
C ILE A 243 5.61 13.91 -6.09
N VAL A 244 5.35 13.49 -4.85
CA VAL A 244 5.13 12.08 -4.50
C VAL A 244 3.66 11.97 -4.15
N LEU A 245 2.91 11.15 -4.88
CA LEU A 245 1.51 10.87 -4.58
C LEU A 245 1.42 10.02 -3.30
N THR A 246 0.70 10.50 -2.29
CA THR A 246 0.64 9.88 -0.98
C THR A 246 -0.67 9.14 -0.78
N ILE A 247 -0.59 7.83 -0.49
CA ILE A 247 -1.74 6.95 -0.34
C ILE A 247 -1.75 6.37 1.07
N GLY A 248 -2.81 6.62 1.82
CA GLY A 248 -3.06 5.96 3.10
C GLY A 248 -4.03 4.80 2.89
N VAL A 249 -3.76 3.64 3.49
CA VAL A 249 -4.69 2.51 3.57
C VAL A 249 -4.98 2.24 5.03
N VAL A 250 -6.25 2.35 5.42
CA VAL A 250 -6.64 2.19 6.83
C VAL A 250 -7.79 1.20 7.00
N SER A 251 -7.77 0.44 8.09
CA SER A 251 -8.89 -0.42 8.50
C SER A 251 -9.43 0.01 9.87
N ASN A 252 -10.72 -0.19 10.11
CA ASN A 252 -11.39 0.20 11.35
C ASN A 252 -11.35 -0.92 12.40
N HIS A 253 -11.34 -0.51 13.66
CA HIS A 253 -11.57 -1.32 14.84
C HIS A 253 -12.57 -0.60 15.76
N GLY A 254 -13.71 -1.23 16.04
CA GLY A 254 -14.68 -0.71 17.01
C GLY A 254 -15.51 0.47 16.52
N ASN A 255 -16.07 0.38 15.31
CA ASN A 255 -17.06 1.33 14.78
C ASN A 255 -16.62 2.81 14.76
N TRP A 256 -15.37 3.09 14.38
CA TRP A 256 -14.90 4.46 14.12
C TRP A 256 -15.44 5.07 12.83
N PHE A 257 -16.02 4.25 11.95
CA PHE A 257 -16.50 4.65 10.65
C PHE A 257 -18.02 4.51 10.54
N THR A 258 -18.69 5.63 10.28
CA THR A 258 -19.85 5.67 9.40
C THR A 258 -19.51 6.71 8.34
N ALA A 259 -19.81 6.45 7.06
CA ALA A 259 -19.53 7.38 5.95
C ALA A 259 -20.13 8.79 6.22
N GLU A 260 -21.17 8.84 7.05
CA GLU A 260 -21.94 10.02 7.44
C GLU A 260 -21.26 10.90 8.52
N THR A 261 -20.37 10.35 9.37
CA THR A 261 -19.68 11.14 10.42
C THR A 261 -18.20 10.79 10.55
N LYS A 262 -17.36 11.43 9.73
CA LYS A 262 -15.90 11.38 9.93
C LYS A 262 -15.53 11.97 11.30
N ASN A 263 -15.07 11.12 12.21
CA ASN A 263 -14.47 11.57 13.47
C ASN A 263 -13.21 12.43 13.20
N LYS A 264 -12.76 13.19 14.20
CA LYS A 264 -11.66 14.16 14.05
C LYS A 264 -10.39 13.50 13.49
N GLU A 265 -10.14 12.25 13.86
CA GLU A 265 -9.00 11.47 13.42
C GLU A 265 -9.03 11.13 11.93
N MET A 266 -10.15 10.63 11.42
CA MET A 266 -10.32 10.37 9.98
C MET A 266 -10.23 11.64 9.16
N ARG A 267 -10.68 12.79 9.71
CA ARG A 267 -10.48 14.10 9.06
C ARG A 267 -9.00 14.45 8.98
N VAL A 268 -8.23 14.24 10.04
CA VAL A 268 -6.78 14.48 10.04
C VAL A 268 -6.09 13.61 8.99
N LEU A 269 -6.43 12.33 8.89
CA LEU A 269 -5.85 11.43 7.88
C LEU A 269 -6.25 11.85 6.46
N ALA A 270 -7.53 12.12 6.22
CA ALA A 270 -8.04 12.53 4.90
C ALA A 270 -7.45 13.87 4.42
N GLN A 271 -7.05 14.74 5.34
CA GLN A 271 -6.35 16.00 5.03
C GLN A 271 -4.86 15.83 4.78
N SER A 272 -4.28 14.68 5.15
CA SER A 272 -2.83 14.46 5.11
C SER A 272 -2.39 13.69 3.87
N TYR A 273 -3.21 12.73 3.41
CA TYR A 273 -2.93 11.95 2.21
C TYR A 273 -3.64 12.53 0.98
N ASP A 274 -3.06 12.29 -0.20
CA ASP A 274 -3.68 12.64 -1.49
C ASP A 274 -4.83 11.66 -1.77
N TRP A 275 -4.59 10.39 -1.45
CA TRP A 275 -5.58 9.33 -1.45
C TRP A 275 -5.67 8.67 -0.08
N LEU A 276 -6.88 8.45 0.42
CA LEU A 276 -7.10 7.68 1.64
C LEU A 276 -8.11 6.57 1.35
N LEU A 277 -7.65 5.33 1.40
CA LEU A 277 -8.45 4.14 1.21
C LEU A 277 -8.84 3.57 2.57
N PHE A 278 -10.08 3.11 2.66
CA PHE A 278 -10.61 2.43 3.82
C PHE A 278 -10.88 0.97 3.48
N PHE A 279 -10.09 0.05 4.05
CA PHE A 279 -10.34 -1.39 3.98
C PHE A 279 -11.49 -1.72 4.93
N THR A 280 -12.62 -2.07 4.32
CA THR A 280 -13.90 -2.30 5.01
C THR A 280 -13.83 -3.48 5.98
N ASP A 281 -14.63 -3.39 7.05
CA ASP A 281 -14.81 -4.49 8.00
C ASP A 281 -15.32 -5.74 7.28
N ASP A 282 -16.24 -5.60 6.33
CA ASP A 282 -16.77 -6.70 5.51
C ASP A 282 -15.69 -7.33 4.63
N GLY A 283 -14.85 -6.52 3.97
CA GLY A 283 -13.75 -7.04 3.15
C GLY A 283 -12.69 -7.77 3.98
N LEU A 284 -12.37 -7.25 5.17
CA LEU A 284 -11.45 -7.91 6.08
C LEU A 284 -12.05 -9.18 6.69
N ALA A 285 -13.34 -9.16 7.05
CA ALA A 285 -14.08 -10.33 7.50
C ALA A 285 -14.06 -11.41 6.45
N GLU A 286 -14.36 -11.05 5.20
CA GLU A 286 -14.38 -11.99 4.11
C GLU A 286 -13.00 -12.60 3.86
N PHE A 287 -11.94 -11.80 3.84
CA PHE A 287 -10.59 -12.36 3.70
C PHE A 287 -10.26 -13.35 4.83
N ILE A 288 -10.64 -13.04 6.07
CA ILE A 288 -10.36 -13.95 7.19
C ILE A 288 -11.21 -15.23 7.10
N GLU A 289 -12.51 -15.09 6.88
CA GLU A 289 -13.44 -16.22 6.89
C GLU A 289 -13.27 -17.12 5.66
N ASP A 290 -13.18 -16.53 4.47
CA ASP A 290 -13.17 -17.30 3.23
C ASP A 290 -11.75 -17.75 2.85
N VAL A 291 -10.72 -16.93 3.11
CA VAL A 291 -9.32 -17.26 2.73
C VAL A 291 -8.55 -17.93 3.87
N LEU A 292 -8.60 -17.38 5.09
CA LEU A 292 -7.73 -17.85 6.19
C LEU A 292 -8.36 -18.95 7.06
N ASN A 293 -9.70 -18.98 7.17
CA ASN A 293 -10.44 -19.94 7.98
C ASN A 293 -11.38 -20.85 7.17
N GLY A 294 -11.53 -20.61 5.87
CA GLY A 294 -12.42 -21.38 5.01
C GLY A 294 -11.92 -22.79 4.70
N ASP A 295 -12.77 -23.56 4.01
CA ASP A 295 -12.51 -24.97 3.69
C ASP A 295 -12.10 -25.20 2.23
N GLN A 296 -11.87 -24.13 1.47
CA GLN A 296 -11.54 -24.21 0.04
C GLN A 296 -10.17 -24.87 -0.15
N ASP A 297 -10.11 -26.03 -0.80
CA ASP A 297 -8.86 -26.80 -0.98
C ASP A 297 -7.75 -26.00 -1.70
N GLU A 298 -8.15 -25.12 -2.62
CA GLU A 298 -7.26 -24.23 -3.38
C GLU A 298 -6.56 -23.15 -2.55
N LEU A 299 -6.93 -22.96 -1.29
CA LEU A 299 -6.31 -21.99 -0.36
C LEU A 299 -5.64 -22.67 0.84
N LYS A 300 -5.38 -23.99 0.74
CA LYS A 300 -4.87 -24.80 1.85
C LYS A 300 -3.46 -24.37 2.28
N ALA A 301 -2.56 -24.06 1.34
CA ALA A 301 -1.20 -23.65 1.68
C ALA A 301 -1.19 -22.27 2.35
N THR A 302 -2.05 -21.36 1.90
CA THR A 302 -2.31 -20.05 2.50
C THR A 302 -2.70 -20.18 3.96
N ARG A 303 -3.70 -21.03 4.25
CA ARG A 303 -4.13 -21.29 5.64
C ARG A 303 -3.02 -21.93 6.47
N ALA A 304 -2.28 -22.88 5.90
CA ALA A 304 -1.17 -23.52 6.59
C ALA A 304 -0.06 -22.52 6.94
N ALA A 305 0.34 -21.66 5.99
CA ALA A 305 1.35 -20.62 6.17
C ALA A 305 0.92 -19.58 7.21
N PHE A 306 -0.36 -19.18 7.19
CA PHE A 306 -0.90 -18.26 8.20
C PHE A 306 -0.89 -18.87 9.60
N ARG A 307 -1.32 -20.12 9.76
CA ARG A 307 -1.31 -20.84 11.05
C ARG A 307 0.12 -21.11 11.55
N ALA A 308 1.06 -21.37 10.65
CA ALA A 308 2.46 -21.61 11.00
C ALA A 308 3.12 -20.39 11.67
N ASN A 309 2.65 -19.17 11.41
CA ASN A 309 3.16 -17.96 12.07
C ASN A 309 2.89 -17.89 13.58
N VAL A 310 1.94 -18.67 14.08
CA VAL A 310 1.41 -18.57 15.45
C VAL A 310 2.29 -19.32 16.46
N GLY A 311 3.02 -20.33 16.00
CA GLY A 311 3.86 -21.21 16.83
C GLY A 311 5.37 -21.01 16.67
N ARG A 312 5.81 -19.99 15.93
CA ARG A 312 7.24 -19.77 15.67
C ARG A 312 7.99 -19.41 16.94
N ALA A 313 9.17 -20.02 17.12
CA ALA A 313 10.01 -19.77 18.27
C ALA A 313 10.54 -18.33 18.28
N LYS A 314 10.91 -17.82 19.46
CA LYS A 314 11.50 -16.49 19.60
C LYS A 314 12.79 -16.40 18.75
N GLY A 315 12.79 -15.53 17.75
CA GLY A 315 13.93 -15.33 16.83
C GLY A 315 13.76 -15.97 15.46
N GLU A 316 12.72 -16.78 15.26
CA GLU A 316 12.34 -17.24 13.91
C GLU A 316 11.61 -16.11 13.16
N PRO A 317 11.94 -15.89 11.88
CA PRO A 317 11.31 -14.83 11.10
C PRO A 317 9.83 -15.17 10.85
N THR A 318 8.95 -14.17 10.96
CA THR A 318 7.55 -14.28 10.53
C THR A 318 7.51 -14.44 9.02
N VAL A 319 6.80 -15.46 8.53
CA VAL A 319 6.80 -15.79 7.10
C VAL A 319 5.54 -15.34 6.40
N PHE A 320 4.36 -15.22 7.00
CA PHE A 320 3.17 -14.69 6.28
C PHE A 320 3.05 -13.15 6.46
N THR A 321 3.68 -12.35 5.58
CA THR A 321 3.77 -10.88 5.69
C THR A 321 3.83 -10.18 4.32
N LYS A 322 3.71 -8.85 4.26
CA LYS A 322 3.95 -8.08 3.03
C LYS A 322 5.37 -8.24 2.44
N VAL A 323 6.33 -8.68 3.25
CA VAL A 323 7.75 -8.76 2.86
C VAL A 323 8.08 -10.12 2.24
N GLN A 324 7.57 -11.17 2.87
CA GLN A 324 7.85 -12.56 2.54
C GLN A 324 6.63 -13.42 2.87
N ILE A 325 6.53 -14.58 2.22
CA ILE A 325 5.46 -15.58 2.29
C ILE A 325 6.00 -16.95 1.85
N GLU A 326 5.35 -18.05 2.22
CA GLU A 326 5.65 -19.35 1.60
C GLU A 326 5.23 -19.33 0.13
N ALA A 327 6.05 -19.85 -0.77
CA ALA A 327 5.86 -19.74 -2.22
C ALA A 327 4.52 -20.30 -2.69
N GLU A 328 4.06 -21.41 -2.09
CA GLU A 328 2.76 -21.98 -2.43
C GLU A 328 1.59 -21.11 -1.96
N ALA A 329 1.71 -20.48 -0.78
CA ALA A 329 0.73 -19.50 -0.32
C ALA A 329 0.73 -18.23 -1.18
N ASP A 330 1.90 -17.80 -1.68
CA ASP A 330 1.98 -16.69 -2.63
C ASP A 330 1.22 -16.99 -3.92
N ARG A 331 1.40 -18.20 -4.45
CA ARG A 331 0.72 -18.69 -5.65
C ARG A 331 -0.79 -18.68 -5.47
N GLU A 332 -1.27 -19.34 -4.41
CA GLU A 332 -2.70 -19.41 -4.09
C GLU A 332 -3.34 -18.03 -3.92
N LEU A 333 -2.67 -17.10 -3.20
CA LEU A 333 -3.18 -15.73 -3.05
C LEU A 333 -3.16 -14.94 -4.36
N THR A 334 -2.11 -15.13 -5.18
CA THR A 334 -2.03 -14.48 -6.50
C THR A 334 -3.19 -14.95 -7.41
N GLU A 335 -3.48 -16.25 -7.43
CA GLU A 335 -4.59 -16.83 -8.18
C GLU A 335 -5.95 -16.35 -7.65
N TYR A 336 -6.12 -16.35 -6.33
CA TYR A 336 -7.35 -15.86 -5.68
C TYR A 336 -7.63 -14.41 -6.05
N PHE A 337 -6.65 -13.52 -5.92
CA PHE A 337 -6.87 -12.10 -6.19
C PHE A 337 -7.07 -11.79 -7.67
N ALA A 338 -6.38 -12.52 -8.56
CA ALA A 338 -6.61 -12.40 -10.00
C ALA A 338 -8.02 -12.84 -10.42
N ARG A 339 -8.59 -13.82 -9.72
CA ARG A 339 -9.94 -14.36 -9.99
C ARG A 339 -11.05 -13.52 -9.35
N GLU A 340 -10.92 -13.21 -8.06
CA GLU A 340 -11.99 -12.56 -7.29
C GLU A 340 -12.03 -11.04 -7.47
N GLN A 341 -10.90 -10.41 -7.80
CA GLN A 341 -10.73 -8.96 -7.97
C GLN A 341 -11.59 -8.12 -6.99
N PRO A 342 -11.40 -8.30 -5.66
CA PRO A 342 -12.37 -7.84 -4.69
C PRO A 342 -12.28 -6.34 -4.37
N TRP A 343 -11.52 -5.58 -5.14
CA TRP A 343 -10.99 -4.28 -4.71
C TRP A 343 -12.08 -3.24 -4.50
N ASP A 344 -13.02 -3.11 -5.45
CA ASP A 344 -14.10 -2.10 -5.37
C ASP A 344 -15.09 -2.40 -4.24
N ARG A 345 -15.22 -3.66 -3.83
CA ARG A 345 -16.08 -4.07 -2.70
C ARG A 345 -15.35 -4.03 -1.37
N TRP A 346 -14.02 -4.19 -1.35
CA TRP A 346 -13.24 -4.20 -0.11
C TRP A 346 -12.77 -2.82 0.31
N PHE A 347 -12.61 -1.88 -0.63
CA PHE A 347 -12.06 -0.56 -0.34
C PHE A 347 -13.03 0.57 -0.65
N ASN A 348 -13.23 1.46 0.32
CA ASN A 348 -13.89 2.74 0.11
C ASN A 348 -12.84 3.85 -0.06
N VAL A 349 -13.03 4.74 -1.03
CA VAL A 349 -12.20 5.95 -1.18
C VAL A 349 -12.74 7.06 -0.26
N ILE A 350 -11.91 7.50 0.69
CA ILE A 350 -12.23 8.55 1.67
C ILE A 350 -11.71 9.92 1.24
N ALA A 351 -10.55 9.93 0.58
CA ALA A 351 -9.91 11.08 -0.04
C ALA A 351 -9.32 10.65 -1.40
N PRO A 352 -9.32 11.52 -2.43
CA PRO A 352 -9.93 12.85 -2.44
C PRO A 352 -11.44 12.76 -2.17
N ALA A 353 -11.99 13.76 -1.48
CA ALA A 353 -13.42 13.77 -1.24
C ALA A 353 -14.14 13.89 -2.59
N PRO A 354 -15.30 13.22 -2.79
CA PRO A 354 -16.23 13.58 -3.83
C PRO A 354 -16.32 15.09 -3.88
N SER A 355 -15.94 15.67 -5.01
CA SER A 355 -16.06 17.10 -5.15
C SER A 355 -17.54 17.45 -5.04
N ASP A 356 -17.92 18.37 -4.16
CA ASP A 356 -19.15 19.18 -4.31
C ASP A 356 -19.03 20.12 -5.53
N VAL A 357 -18.34 19.70 -6.58
CA VAL A 357 -18.28 20.38 -7.87
C VAL A 357 -19.58 20.04 -8.59
N ALA A 358 -20.55 20.92 -8.32
CA ALA A 358 -21.91 21.01 -8.84
C ALA A 358 -23.02 20.33 -8.01
N THR A 359 -23.39 20.92 -6.87
CA THR A 359 -24.80 21.14 -6.47
C THR A 359 -24.90 22.10 -5.28
N ALA A 360 -24.71 23.39 -5.53
CA ALA A 360 -25.26 24.46 -4.69
C ALA A 360 -26.39 25.15 -5.45
N ARG A 361 -27.43 24.38 -5.80
CA ARG A 361 -28.78 24.85 -6.14
C ARG A 361 -29.69 23.64 -6.27
N GLU A 362 -30.81 23.72 -5.55
CA GLU A 362 -32.00 22.87 -5.66
C GLU A 362 -31.92 21.47 -5.03
N ALA A 363 -32.42 21.36 -3.79
CA ALA A 363 -33.59 20.53 -3.49
C ALA A 363 -33.95 20.68 -2.00
N GLU A 364 -35.11 21.28 -1.76
CA GLU A 364 -35.84 21.16 -0.49
C GLU A 364 -36.32 19.71 -0.31
N ALA A 365 -36.50 19.35 0.96
CA ALA A 365 -37.13 18.16 1.55
C ALA A 365 -37.89 17.22 0.58
N ASP A 366 -37.48 15.95 0.50
CA ASP A 366 -38.19 14.79 1.08
C ASP A 366 -37.45 13.48 0.74
N ASP A 367 -37.52 12.51 1.66
CA ASP A 367 -37.18 11.08 1.52
C ASP A 367 -35.70 10.65 1.24
N SER A 368 -34.92 10.53 2.33
CA SER A 368 -33.45 10.46 2.35
C SER A 368 -32.80 9.06 2.36
N LEU A 369 -33.50 7.98 1.98
CA LEU A 369 -32.90 6.63 1.98
C LEU A 369 -32.78 5.98 0.59
N ASN A 370 -33.60 6.37 -0.39
CA ASN A 370 -33.57 5.78 -1.75
C ASN A 370 -32.89 6.65 -2.82
N MET A 371 -32.44 7.86 -2.47
CA MET A 371 -31.73 8.78 -3.38
C MET A 371 -30.19 8.67 -3.27
N LEU A 372 -29.65 8.14 -2.16
CA LEU A 372 -28.20 8.08 -1.92
C LEU A 372 -27.46 7.05 -2.80
N GLU A 373 -28.14 5.99 -3.24
CA GLU A 373 -27.60 5.09 -4.27
C GLU A 373 -27.62 5.70 -5.68
N LYS A 374 -28.39 6.76 -5.92
CA LYS A 374 -28.59 7.36 -7.26
C LYS A 374 -27.90 8.70 -7.50
N ALA A 375 -27.29 9.34 -6.50
CA ALA A 375 -26.77 10.71 -6.64
C ALA A 375 -25.31 10.97 -6.19
N GLY A 376 -24.57 10.03 -5.60
CA GLY A 376 -23.24 10.31 -5.04
C GLY A 376 -22.06 9.88 -5.91
N ARG A 377 -21.39 10.82 -6.59
CA ARG A 377 -20.13 10.61 -7.32
C ARG A 377 -18.98 10.24 -6.37
N TYR A 378 -18.87 8.98 -5.96
CA TYR A 378 -17.66 8.50 -5.29
C TYR A 378 -16.51 8.45 -6.30
N VAL A 379 -15.35 8.97 -5.89
CA VAL A 379 -14.10 8.77 -6.63
C VAL A 379 -13.81 7.26 -6.60
N ALA A 380 -13.76 6.63 -7.77
CA ALA A 380 -13.62 5.18 -7.87
C ALA A 380 -12.17 4.76 -7.62
N LEU A 381 -11.97 3.56 -7.04
CA LEU A 381 -10.63 2.98 -6.89
C LEU A 381 -9.92 2.80 -8.25
N ALA A 382 -10.70 2.56 -9.32
CA ALA A 382 -10.21 2.55 -10.69
C ALA A 382 -9.53 3.86 -11.13
N GLU A 383 -9.92 5.01 -10.57
CA GLU A 383 -9.28 6.30 -10.85
C GLU A 383 -7.88 6.37 -10.21
N LEU A 384 -7.72 5.91 -8.96
CA LEU A 384 -6.40 5.78 -8.34
C LEU A 384 -5.49 4.85 -9.16
N LYS A 385 -6.02 3.69 -9.58
CA LYS A 385 -5.28 2.77 -10.46
C LYS A 385 -4.81 3.47 -11.74
N LYS A 386 -5.70 4.23 -12.39
CA LYS A 386 -5.39 5.01 -13.59
C LYS A 386 -4.32 6.07 -13.32
N ASP A 387 -4.42 6.80 -12.21
CA ASP A 387 -3.46 7.84 -11.84
C ASP A 387 -2.07 7.25 -11.61
N LEU A 388 -1.97 6.12 -10.91
CA LEU A 388 -0.70 5.43 -10.68
C LEU A 388 -0.05 4.96 -11.98
N HIS A 389 -0.82 4.41 -12.92
CA HIS A 389 -0.29 4.05 -14.24
C HIS A 389 0.14 5.28 -15.06
N THR A 390 -0.62 6.37 -14.96
CA THR A 390 -0.30 7.63 -15.64
C THR A 390 1.04 8.17 -15.12
N LEU A 391 1.19 8.26 -13.79
CA LEU A 391 2.43 8.68 -13.14
C LEU A 391 3.61 7.77 -13.49
N LYS A 392 3.39 6.45 -13.48
CA LYS A 392 4.40 5.47 -13.90
C LYS A 392 4.94 5.80 -15.30
N VAL A 393 4.05 5.90 -16.29
CA VAL A 393 4.44 6.17 -17.69
C VAL A 393 5.18 7.51 -17.83
N LEU A 394 4.65 8.57 -17.21
CA LEU A 394 5.24 9.91 -17.31
C LEU A 394 6.68 9.96 -16.77
N HIS A 395 6.93 9.35 -15.61
CA HIS A 395 8.26 9.38 -14.99
C HIS A 395 9.25 8.37 -15.59
N GLU A 396 8.76 7.33 -16.26
CA GLU A 396 9.59 6.40 -17.05
C GLU A 396 10.05 7.06 -18.35
N GLN A 397 9.20 7.84 -19.03
CA GLN A 397 9.55 8.57 -20.25
C GLN A 397 10.56 9.72 -20.00
N GLU A 398 10.49 10.39 -18.85
CA GLU A 398 11.50 11.37 -18.43
C GLU A 398 12.90 10.74 -18.29
N ALA A 399 13.01 9.41 -18.16
CA ALA A 399 14.31 8.73 -18.05
C ALA A 399 15.07 8.61 -19.38
N GLU A 400 14.38 8.75 -20.51
CA GLU A 400 14.94 8.55 -21.86
C GLU A 400 15.47 9.85 -22.49
N GLN A 401 15.21 10.99 -21.88
CA GLN A 401 15.65 12.33 -22.28
C GLN A 401 16.83 12.80 -21.42
#